data_AF-A0A1G5HDR9-F1
#
_entry.id   AF-A0A1G5HDR9-F1
#
_cell.length_a   1.000
_cell.length_b   1.000
_cell.length_c   1.000
_cell.angle_alpha   90.00
_cell.angle_beta   90.00
_cell.angle_gamma   90.00
#
_symmetry.space_group_name_H-M   'P 1'
#
loop_
_entity.id
_entity.type
_entity.pdbx_description
1 polymer ?
#
loop_
_entity_poly.entity_id
_entity_poly.type
_entity_poly.pdbx_seq_one_letter_code
_entity_poly.pdbx_strand_id
1 'polypeptide(L)'
;MFDLTQEELAGILKVTQQTIARWETGKAEPNLAALSDLAVILNTSVDELLGIDRFPKMIEKGYRQSVYLDHMGGFWGHLGLLYPNETKTRWYPITQDTANFIERCLRARQEEGGGDWTIVSTLNNRLLVFAMQAMKRVWLLDNNAEQPNDDWELTWDGYQGLSPEIYRALEERFFGLDEQYQAAYPAALRNILDEIVKEDGFDDEAKIAERILDTHIHFRDGTLIHYWIETQDIMNLVLDAESGASRIFRINGGEFKSYYPATSIRMIDLPLLQYRAAEKRNAKSLEEEGNAR
;
A
#
# COMPACT_ATOMS: atom_id res chain seq x y z
N MET A 1 -11.85 -3.65 13.03
CA MET A 1 -13.18 -3.01 12.93
C MET A 1 -13.03 -1.67 13.62
N PHE A 2 -13.40 -0.56 12.98
CA PHE A 2 -13.26 0.77 13.58
C PHE A 2 -14.27 0.92 14.71
N ASP A 3 -13.81 1.16 15.94
CA ASP A 3 -14.67 1.30 17.13
C ASP A 3 -15.24 2.72 17.24
N LEU A 4 -15.91 3.20 16.18
CA LEU A 4 -16.62 4.47 16.19
C LEU A 4 -18.13 4.24 16.25
N THR A 5 -18.79 4.88 17.22
CA THR A 5 -20.25 4.94 17.25
C THR A 5 -20.77 5.88 16.15
N GLN A 6 -22.03 5.69 15.74
CA GLN A 6 -22.68 6.61 14.79
C GLN A 6 -22.68 8.07 15.28
N GLU A 7 -22.75 8.29 16.59
CA GLU A 7 -22.74 9.62 17.20
C GLU A 7 -21.35 10.27 17.10
N GLU A 8 -20.30 9.52 17.40
CA GLU A 8 -18.91 9.98 17.24
C GLU A 8 -18.60 10.28 15.76
N LEU A 9 -18.97 9.38 14.85
CA LEU A 9 -18.78 9.57 13.41
C LEU A 9 -19.53 10.80 12.89
N ALA A 10 -20.77 11.00 13.33
CA ALA A 10 -21.56 12.19 13.00
C ALA A 10 -20.91 13.48 13.53
N GLY A 11 -20.35 13.43 14.75
CA GLY A 11 -19.62 14.54 15.36
C GLY A 11 -18.38 14.93 14.55
N ILE A 12 -17.59 13.95 14.10
CA ILE A 12 -16.40 14.19 13.27
C ILE A 12 -16.79 14.81 11.91
N LEU A 13 -17.82 14.24 11.25
CA LEU A 13 -18.29 14.70 9.94
C LEU A 13 -19.16 15.97 9.99
N LYS A 14 -19.46 16.47 11.20
CA LYS A 14 -20.37 17.61 11.43
C LYS A 14 -21.73 17.43 10.76
N VAL A 15 -22.24 16.20 10.77
CA VAL A 15 -23.59 15.84 10.32
C VAL A 15 -24.42 15.34 11.50
N THR A 16 -25.69 15.01 11.28
CA THR A 16 -26.52 14.42 12.34
C THR A 16 -26.33 12.90 12.39
N GLN A 17 -26.49 12.28 13.56
CA GLN A 17 -26.54 10.83 13.70
C GLN A 17 -27.59 10.19 12.78
N GLN A 18 -28.73 10.87 12.57
CA GLN A 18 -29.76 10.44 11.63
C GLN A 18 -29.25 10.40 10.18
N THR A 19 -28.38 11.33 9.78
CA THR A 19 -27.74 11.32 8.47
C THR A 19 -26.90 10.06 8.28
N ILE A 20 -26.04 9.74 9.26
CA ILE A 20 -25.22 8.52 9.26
C ILE A 20 -26.09 7.27 9.17
N ALA A 21 -27.12 7.17 10.01
CA ALA A 21 -28.06 6.04 9.99
C ALA A 21 -28.79 5.89 8.64
N ARG A 22 -29.08 6.99 7.94
CA ARG A 22 -29.67 6.95 6.60
C ARG A 22 -28.68 6.45 5.54
N TRP A 23 -27.39 6.81 5.64
CA TRP A 23 -26.36 6.28 4.76
C TRP A 23 -26.17 4.78 4.95
N GLU A 24 -26.01 4.32 6.19
CA GLU A 24 -25.83 2.90 6.52
C GLU A 24 -27.02 2.01 6.11
N THR A 25 -28.24 2.59 6.13
CA THR A 25 -29.47 1.87 5.72
C THR A 25 -29.81 2.03 4.24
N GLY A 26 -28.99 2.74 3.45
CA GLY A 26 -29.24 2.99 2.02
C GLY A 26 -30.43 3.92 1.73
N LYS A 27 -30.91 4.67 2.73
CA LYS A 27 -32.03 5.63 2.60
C LYS A 27 -31.59 7.02 2.10
N ALA A 28 -30.29 7.23 2.01
CA ALA A 28 -29.64 8.39 1.40
C ALA A 28 -28.23 7.97 1.00
N GLU A 29 -27.64 8.66 0.03
CA GLU A 29 -26.24 8.48 -0.33
C GLU A 29 -25.42 9.68 0.18
N PRO A 30 -24.20 9.45 0.68
CA PRO A 30 -23.24 10.53 0.94
C PRO A 30 -22.84 11.20 -0.38
N ASN A 31 -22.59 12.51 -0.34
CA ASN A 31 -21.99 13.20 -1.49
C ASN A 31 -20.47 12.93 -1.55
N LEU A 32 -19.81 13.36 -2.64
CA LEU A 32 -18.38 13.11 -2.84
C LEU A 32 -17.51 13.65 -1.69
N ALA A 33 -17.85 14.82 -1.15
CA ALA A 33 -17.12 15.40 -0.03
C ALA A 33 -17.22 14.51 1.23
N ALA A 34 -18.43 14.05 1.57
CA ALA A 34 -18.66 13.15 2.69
C ALA A 34 -18.01 11.76 2.47
N LEU A 35 -18.00 11.26 1.23
CA LEU A 35 -17.29 10.02 0.88
C LEU A 35 -15.77 10.15 1.10
N SER A 36 -15.19 11.27 0.69
CA SER A 36 -13.76 11.53 0.89
C SER A 36 -13.43 11.65 2.38
N ASP A 37 -14.22 12.39 3.16
CA ASP A 37 -14.03 12.47 4.61
C ASP A 37 -14.19 11.09 5.29
N LEU A 38 -15.19 10.30 4.90
CA LEU A 38 -15.38 8.93 5.38
C LEU A 38 -14.18 8.03 5.05
N ALA A 39 -13.62 8.14 3.84
CA ALA A 39 -12.47 7.34 3.42
C ALA A 39 -11.22 7.67 4.25
N VAL A 40 -11.02 8.95 4.58
CA VAL A 40 -9.95 9.39 5.48
C VAL A 40 -10.18 8.88 6.91
N ILE A 41 -11.36 9.09 7.48
CA ILE A 41 -11.70 8.72 8.87
C ILE A 41 -11.61 7.20 9.08
N LEU A 42 -12.10 6.43 8.11
CA LEU A 42 -12.15 4.97 8.17
C LEU A 42 -10.90 4.31 7.55
N ASN A 43 -9.82 5.08 7.35
CA ASN A 43 -8.54 4.60 6.80
C ASN A 43 -8.69 3.68 5.56
N THR A 44 -9.56 4.07 4.63
CA THR A 44 -9.96 3.31 3.43
C THR A 44 -9.95 4.22 2.20
N SER A 45 -10.44 3.76 1.06
CA SER A 45 -10.58 4.56 -0.16
C SER A 45 -12.04 4.80 -0.52
N VAL A 46 -12.33 5.85 -1.30
CA VAL A 46 -13.68 6.07 -1.83
C VAL A 46 -14.15 4.89 -2.69
N ASP A 47 -13.24 4.29 -3.47
CA ASP A 47 -13.56 3.10 -4.28
C ASP A 47 -14.01 1.91 -3.42
N GLU A 48 -13.35 1.71 -2.28
CA GLU A 48 -13.69 0.65 -1.34
C GLU A 48 -15.03 0.91 -0.64
N LEU A 49 -15.29 2.17 -0.23
CA LEU A 49 -16.60 2.58 0.31
C LEU A 49 -17.74 2.34 -0.68
N LEU A 50 -17.50 2.60 -1.97
CA LEU A 50 -18.47 2.37 -3.04
C LEU A 50 -18.53 0.91 -3.50
N GLY A 51 -17.66 0.04 -3.00
CA GLY A 51 -17.55 -1.36 -3.40
C GLY A 51 -17.06 -1.55 -4.84
N ILE A 52 -16.45 -0.53 -5.45
CA ILE A 52 -15.89 -0.56 -6.81
C ILE A 52 -14.66 -1.48 -6.86
N ASP A 53 -13.90 -1.55 -5.76
CA ASP A 53 -12.72 -2.42 -5.64
C ASP A 53 -13.05 -3.87 -5.22
N ARG A 54 -14.35 -4.25 -5.19
CA ARG A 54 -14.77 -5.65 -5.02
C ARG A 54 -14.58 -6.41 -6.33
N PHE A 55 -13.33 -6.78 -6.63
CA PHE A 55 -13.11 -7.80 -7.66
C PHE A 55 -13.83 -9.10 -7.24
N PRO A 56 -14.54 -9.77 -8.16
CA PRO A 56 -15.03 -11.10 -7.89
C PRO A 56 -13.83 -11.95 -7.46
N LYS A 57 -13.98 -12.69 -6.36
CA LYS A 57 -13.00 -13.69 -5.91
C LYS A 57 -12.71 -14.65 -7.07
N MET A 58 -11.71 -14.36 -7.90
CA MET A 58 -11.14 -15.35 -8.80
C MET A 58 -10.32 -16.31 -7.95
N ILE A 59 -11.03 -17.22 -7.27
CA ILE A 59 -10.48 -18.48 -6.82
C ILE A 59 -10.34 -19.33 -8.07
N GLU A 60 -9.26 -19.16 -8.81
CA GLU A 60 -8.79 -20.22 -9.69
C GLU A 60 -7.51 -20.84 -9.15
N LYS A 61 -7.49 -22.17 -9.29
CA LYS A 61 -6.60 -23.11 -8.62
C LYS A 61 -5.13 -22.74 -8.83
N GLY A 62 -4.47 -22.39 -7.73
CA GLY A 62 -3.02 -22.35 -7.61
C GLY A 62 -2.55 -21.04 -7.01
N TYR A 63 -2.45 -20.97 -5.68
CA TYR A 63 -1.69 -19.99 -4.88
C TYR A 63 -1.77 -18.48 -5.22
N ARG A 64 -2.66 -18.03 -6.11
CA ARG A 64 -2.90 -16.60 -6.38
C ARG A 64 -3.81 -16.03 -5.30
N GLN A 65 -3.34 -16.00 -4.07
CA GLN A 65 -3.97 -15.20 -3.03
C GLN A 65 -3.54 -13.77 -3.31
N SER A 66 -4.25 -13.13 -4.25
CA SER A 66 -3.89 -11.81 -4.70
C SER A 66 -3.86 -10.85 -3.52
N VAL A 67 -2.97 -9.86 -3.63
CA VAL A 67 -2.75 -8.74 -2.70
C VAL A 67 -4.07 -8.05 -2.25
N TYR A 68 -5.18 -8.34 -2.93
CA TYR A 68 -6.54 -7.91 -2.61
C TYR A 68 -7.13 -8.45 -1.31
N LEU A 69 -6.78 -9.67 -0.87
CA LEU A 69 -7.32 -10.19 0.39
C LEU A 69 -6.69 -9.52 1.63
N ASP A 70 -5.64 -8.72 1.43
CA ASP A 70 -4.83 -8.12 2.48
C ASP A 70 -5.47 -6.86 3.11
N HIS A 71 -6.56 -6.35 2.52
CA HIS A 71 -7.11 -5.01 2.79
C HIS A 71 -8.46 -4.99 3.52
N MET A 72 -9.07 -6.14 3.82
CA MET A 72 -10.29 -6.14 4.65
C MET A 72 -9.98 -6.08 6.16
N GLY A 73 -8.71 -6.21 6.55
CA GLY A 73 -8.25 -6.02 7.91
C GLY A 73 -7.88 -4.56 8.20
N GLY A 74 -8.32 -4.03 9.34
CA GLY A 74 -7.79 -2.76 9.85
C GLY A 74 -6.32 -2.89 10.30
N PHE A 75 -5.74 -1.78 10.78
CA PHE A 75 -4.41 -1.77 11.36
C PHE A 75 -4.28 -2.81 12.50
N TRP A 76 -3.28 -3.69 12.39
CA TRP A 76 -2.97 -4.72 13.40
C TRP A 76 -1.71 -4.38 14.20
N GLY A 77 -0.70 -3.87 13.53
CA GLY A 77 0.64 -3.69 14.08
C GLY A 77 1.65 -3.47 12.97
N HIS A 78 2.89 -3.92 13.17
CA HIS A 78 3.99 -3.63 12.24
C HIS A 78 4.77 -4.87 11.81
N LEU A 79 5.15 -4.87 10.53
CA LEU A 79 6.20 -5.69 9.98
C LEU A 79 7.53 -4.96 10.14
N GLY A 80 8.51 -5.59 10.79
CA GLY A 80 9.86 -5.06 10.90
C GLY A 80 10.85 -5.87 10.06
N LEU A 81 11.57 -5.25 9.14
CA LEU A 81 12.61 -5.89 8.33
C LEU A 81 13.99 -5.37 8.72
N LEU A 82 14.81 -6.23 9.32
CA LEU A 82 16.21 -5.91 9.63
C LEU A 82 17.14 -6.58 8.63
N TYR A 83 18.08 -5.81 8.10
CA TYR A 83 19.04 -6.31 7.12
C TYR A 83 20.39 -6.72 7.76
N PRO A 84 21.16 -7.64 7.14
CA PRO A 84 22.42 -8.15 7.70
C PRO A 84 23.42 -7.08 8.14
N ASN A 85 23.54 -6.02 7.34
CA ASN A 85 24.53 -4.95 7.50
C ASN A 85 23.94 -3.68 8.13
N GLU A 86 22.69 -3.71 8.59
CA GLU A 86 22.02 -2.56 9.22
C GLU A 86 21.78 -2.85 10.71
N THR A 87 21.76 -1.79 11.51
CA THR A 87 21.47 -1.84 12.95
C THR A 87 20.05 -1.45 13.27
N LYS A 88 19.34 -0.83 12.32
CA LYS A 88 17.98 -0.33 12.46
C LYS A 88 17.02 -1.17 11.61
N THR A 89 15.90 -1.53 12.20
CA THR A 89 14.79 -2.25 11.57
C THR A 89 13.95 -1.24 10.79
N ARG A 90 13.52 -1.62 9.58
CA ARG A 90 12.52 -0.87 8.82
C ARG A 90 11.14 -1.35 9.16
N TRP A 91 10.29 -0.44 9.62
CA TRP A 91 8.97 -0.76 10.13
C TRP A 91 7.89 -0.33 9.15
N TYR A 92 6.93 -1.23 8.93
CA TYR A 92 5.82 -1.03 8.01
C TYR A 92 4.51 -1.38 8.73
N PRO A 93 3.53 -0.47 8.78
CA PRO A 93 2.22 -0.78 9.34
C PRO A 93 1.50 -1.77 8.43
N ILE A 94 0.91 -2.81 9.01
CA ILE A 94 0.27 -3.90 8.26
C ILE A 94 -1.06 -4.32 8.90
N THR A 95 -1.86 -5.07 8.15
CA THR A 95 -3.11 -5.66 8.63
C THR A 95 -2.86 -7.02 9.28
N GLN A 96 -3.86 -7.52 10.00
CA GLN A 96 -3.82 -8.87 10.58
C GLN A 96 -3.69 -9.95 9.49
N ASP A 97 -4.36 -9.73 8.35
CA ASP A 97 -4.31 -10.65 7.21
C ASP A 97 -2.90 -10.72 6.63
N THR A 98 -2.20 -9.59 6.56
CA THR A 98 -0.80 -9.51 6.14
C THR A 98 0.11 -10.28 7.10
N ALA A 99 -0.07 -10.08 8.41
CA ALA A 99 0.71 -10.79 9.43
C ALA A 99 0.51 -12.31 9.31
N ASN A 100 -0.75 -12.75 9.22
CA ASN A 100 -1.12 -14.16 9.05
C ASN A 100 -0.56 -14.76 7.74
N PHE A 101 -0.53 -13.96 6.66
CA PHE A 101 0.07 -14.36 5.39
C PHE A 101 1.58 -14.58 5.54
N ILE A 102 2.29 -13.64 6.16
CA ILE A 102 3.74 -13.74 6.40
C ILE A 102 4.06 -14.99 7.22
N GLU A 103 3.33 -15.25 8.32
CA GLU A 103 3.52 -16.45 9.13
C GLU A 103 3.32 -17.73 8.32
N ARG A 104 2.29 -17.78 7.46
CA ARG A 104 2.06 -18.93 6.56
C ARG A 104 3.21 -19.12 5.59
N CYS A 105 3.70 -18.05 4.97
CA CYS A 105 4.85 -18.12 4.07
C CYS A 105 6.12 -18.61 4.79
N LEU A 106 6.33 -18.19 6.04
CA LEU A 106 7.47 -18.63 6.86
C LEU A 106 7.39 -20.13 7.18
N ARG A 107 6.21 -20.64 7.54
CA ARG A 107 5.98 -22.07 7.78
C ARG A 107 6.21 -22.90 6.51
N ALA A 108 5.60 -22.50 5.40
CA ALA A 108 5.75 -23.20 4.12
C ALA A 108 7.23 -23.29 3.66
N ARG A 109 8.04 -22.27 3.94
CA ARG A 109 9.48 -22.29 3.64
C ARG A 109 10.25 -23.33 4.44
N GLN A 110 9.87 -23.59 5.68
CA GLN A 110 10.51 -24.62 6.50
C GLN A 110 10.17 -26.04 6.02
N GLU A 111 8.98 -26.22 5.46
CA GLU A 111 8.44 -27.54 5.11
C GLU A 111 8.74 -27.93 3.65
N GLU A 112 8.65 -26.98 2.72
CA GLU A 112 8.61 -27.25 1.27
C GLU A 112 9.72 -26.54 0.47
N GLY A 113 10.66 -25.86 1.15
CA GLY A 113 11.72 -25.08 0.46
C GLY A 113 11.17 -23.90 -0.32
N GLY A 114 10.14 -23.24 0.22
CA GLY A 114 9.30 -22.23 -0.43
C GLY A 114 9.99 -21.09 -1.17
N GLY A 115 9.19 -20.34 -1.94
CA GLY A 115 9.67 -19.38 -2.94
C GLY A 115 10.65 -18.30 -2.43
N ASP A 116 11.52 -17.87 -3.35
CA ASP A 116 12.60 -16.91 -3.11
C ASP A 116 12.12 -15.52 -2.66
N TRP A 117 10.88 -15.15 -2.99
CA TRP A 117 10.31 -13.83 -2.76
C TRP A 117 9.02 -13.90 -1.93
N THR A 118 8.88 -12.97 -0.98
CA THR A 118 7.64 -12.68 -0.26
C THR A 118 7.09 -11.37 -0.80
N ILE A 119 5.79 -11.32 -1.05
CA ILE A 119 5.10 -10.13 -1.57
C ILE A 119 4.02 -9.76 -0.57
N VAL A 120 4.06 -8.56 -0.01
CA VAL A 120 3.09 -8.08 0.99
C VAL A 120 2.73 -6.63 0.77
N SER A 121 1.47 -6.29 1.01
CA SER A 121 1.05 -4.90 1.07
C SER A 121 1.22 -4.32 2.47
N THR A 122 1.25 -3.00 2.55
CA THR A 122 1.38 -2.25 3.79
C THR A 122 0.37 -1.10 3.80
N LEU A 123 0.08 -0.59 4.98
CA LEU A 123 -0.84 0.54 5.15
C LEU A 123 -0.19 1.89 4.82
N ASN A 124 1.12 1.91 4.52
CA ASN A 124 1.82 3.13 4.14
C ASN A 124 2.16 3.24 2.65
N ASN A 125 1.23 2.78 1.79
CA ASN A 125 1.36 2.84 0.32
C ASN A 125 2.58 2.10 -0.25
N ARG A 126 3.08 1.08 0.45
CA ARG A 126 4.20 0.27 -0.01
C ARG A 126 3.79 -1.18 -0.29
N LEU A 127 4.22 -1.72 -1.42
CA LEU A 127 4.15 -3.14 -1.76
C LEU A 127 5.58 -3.69 -1.72
N LEU A 128 5.85 -4.55 -0.76
CA LEU A 128 7.19 -5.06 -0.52
C LEU A 128 7.37 -6.40 -1.22
N VAL A 129 8.34 -6.47 -2.12
CA VAL A 129 8.82 -7.70 -2.77
C VAL A 129 10.19 -8.01 -2.21
N PHE A 130 10.29 -8.90 -1.23
CA PHE A 130 11.52 -9.12 -0.47
C PHE A 130 11.91 -10.57 -0.31
N ALA A 131 13.22 -10.84 -0.29
CA ALA A 131 13.78 -12.17 -0.14
C ALA A 131 14.04 -12.47 1.34
N MET A 132 13.32 -13.45 1.94
CA MET A 132 13.48 -13.81 3.36
C MET A 132 14.93 -14.19 3.72
N GLN A 133 15.58 -14.93 2.84
CA GLN A 133 16.98 -15.37 2.96
C GLN A 133 18.00 -14.21 2.91
N ALA A 134 17.57 -13.02 2.51
CA ALA A 134 18.39 -11.81 2.54
C ALA A 134 18.14 -10.95 3.80
N MET A 135 17.21 -11.34 4.67
CA MET A 135 16.90 -10.63 5.92
C MET A 135 17.72 -11.20 7.08
N LYS A 136 18.16 -10.33 7.99
CA LYS A 136 18.77 -10.70 9.27
C LYS A 136 17.71 -11.12 10.29
N ARG A 137 16.58 -10.41 10.28
CA ARG A 137 15.44 -10.66 11.16
C ARG A 137 14.17 -10.08 10.54
N VAL A 138 13.06 -10.75 10.78
CA VAL A 138 11.71 -10.26 10.49
C VAL A 138 10.92 -10.23 11.79
N TRP A 139 10.31 -9.08 12.07
CA TRP A 139 9.38 -8.88 13.17
C TRP A 139 7.95 -8.92 12.66
N LEU A 140 7.08 -9.52 13.45
CA LEU A 140 5.65 -9.23 13.46
C LEU A 140 5.36 -8.69 14.86
N LEU A 141 5.05 -7.40 14.96
CA LEU A 141 4.83 -6.71 16.22
C LEU A 141 3.36 -6.29 16.31
N ASP A 142 2.60 -6.97 17.18
CA ASP A 142 1.21 -6.63 17.48
C ASP A 142 1.14 -5.25 18.15
N ASN A 143 0.12 -4.45 17.83
CA ASN A 143 -0.09 -3.13 18.42
C ASN A 143 -0.16 -3.13 19.97
N ASN A 144 -0.53 -4.26 20.59
CA ASN A 144 -0.58 -4.40 22.04
C ASN A 144 0.78 -4.77 22.67
N ALA A 145 1.80 -5.04 21.87
CA ALA A 145 3.14 -5.35 22.34
C ALA A 145 3.94 -4.10 22.69
N GLU A 146 4.91 -4.23 23.59
CA GLU A 146 5.88 -3.16 23.84
C GLU A 146 6.81 -2.98 22.64
N GLN A 147 7.07 -1.73 22.29
CA GLN A 147 7.96 -1.38 21.19
C GLN A 147 9.42 -1.78 21.52
N PRO A 148 10.19 -2.31 20.55
CA PRO A 148 11.60 -2.62 20.78
C PRO A 148 12.41 -1.37 21.16
N ASN A 149 13.01 -1.38 22.34
CA ASN A 149 13.88 -0.29 22.81
C ASN A 149 15.01 -0.02 21.80
N ASP A 150 15.27 1.25 21.50
CA ASP A 150 16.34 1.76 20.63
C ASP A 150 16.30 1.32 19.15
N ASP A 151 15.26 0.58 18.72
CA ASP A 151 15.08 0.07 17.34
C ASP A 151 13.64 0.30 16.84
N TRP A 152 13.08 1.47 17.19
CA TRP A 152 11.72 1.88 16.83
C TRP A 152 11.73 3.26 16.19
N GLU A 153 11.93 3.29 14.87
CA GLU A 153 11.92 4.51 14.05
C GLU A 153 10.93 4.31 12.91
N LEU A 154 9.84 5.09 12.95
CA LEU A 154 8.76 5.04 11.96
C LEU A 154 8.98 6.06 10.85
N THR A 155 8.28 5.85 9.74
CA THR A 155 8.31 6.73 8.58
C THR A 155 7.40 7.95 8.78
N TRP A 156 7.51 8.90 7.85
CA TRP A 156 6.81 10.18 7.80
C TRP A 156 5.27 10.05 7.88
N ASP A 157 4.75 8.95 7.32
CA ASP A 157 3.33 8.57 7.30
C ASP A 157 2.79 8.07 8.65
N GLY A 158 3.60 8.13 9.71
CA GLY A 158 3.17 7.98 11.09
C GLY A 158 2.97 6.53 11.55
N TYR A 159 2.20 6.36 12.63
CA TYR A 159 2.11 5.07 13.32
C TYR A 159 1.36 3.99 12.54
N GLN A 160 0.26 4.33 11.87
CA GLN A 160 -0.59 3.37 11.16
C GLN A 160 -0.49 3.48 9.63
N GLY A 161 0.38 4.37 9.15
CA GLY A 161 0.29 4.89 7.79
C GLY A 161 -0.87 5.87 7.63
N LEU A 162 -0.96 6.47 6.44
CA LEU A 162 -2.05 7.35 6.04
C LEU A 162 -3.14 6.58 5.28
N SER A 163 -4.35 7.15 5.22
CA SER A 163 -5.41 6.63 4.36
C SER A 163 -4.97 6.59 2.89
N PRO A 164 -5.35 5.55 2.12
CA PRO A 164 -5.18 5.53 0.67
C PRO A 164 -5.65 6.81 -0.03
N GLU A 165 -6.72 7.44 0.48
CA GLU A 165 -7.25 8.69 -0.05
C GLU A 165 -6.28 9.86 0.13
N ILE A 166 -5.52 9.90 1.24
CA ILE A 166 -4.50 10.93 1.48
C ILE A 166 -3.34 10.77 0.49
N TYR A 167 -2.86 9.55 0.24
CA TYR A 167 -1.81 9.33 -0.76
C TYR A 167 -2.25 9.71 -2.17
N ARG A 168 -3.49 9.39 -2.57
CA ARG A 168 -4.07 9.82 -3.85
C ARG A 168 -4.16 11.34 -3.94
N ALA A 169 -4.57 12.00 -2.86
CA ALA A 169 -4.69 13.45 -2.82
C ALA A 169 -3.31 14.14 -2.84
N LEU A 170 -2.26 13.54 -2.27
CA LEU A 170 -0.88 14.00 -2.42
C LEU A 170 -0.41 13.84 -3.87
N GLU A 171 -0.65 12.70 -4.51
CA GLU A 171 -0.31 12.48 -5.92
C GLU A 171 -0.98 13.53 -6.82
N GLU A 172 -2.28 13.72 -6.68
CA GLU A 172 -3.03 14.69 -7.48
C GLU A 172 -2.64 16.14 -7.16
N ARG A 173 -2.28 16.45 -5.91
CA ARG A 173 -1.81 17.79 -5.52
C ARG A 173 -0.54 18.21 -6.27
N PHE A 174 0.41 17.28 -6.40
CA PHE A 174 1.76 17.57 -6.91
C PHE A 174 1.96 17.17 -8.38
N PHE A 175 1.23 16.16 -8.88
CA PHE A 175 1.42 15.61 -10.24
C PHE A 175 0.12 15.54 -11.05
N GLY A 176 -1.00 15.92 -10.45
CA GLY A 176 -2.28 16.04 -11.14
C GLY A 176 -2.26 17.13 -12.20
N LEU A 177 -3.04 16.93 -13.26
CA LEU A 177 -3.21 17.91 -14.34
C LEU A 177 -4.46 18.79 -14.13
N ASP A 178 -5.32 18.47 -13.14
CA ASP A 178 -6.62 19.09 -12.97
C ASP A 178 -6.74 19.93 -11.68
N GLU A 179 -6.49 21.23 -11.81
CA GLU A 179 -6.68 22.20 -10.73
C GLU A 179 -8.14 22.22 -10.19
N GLN A 180 -9.14 21.80 -10.98
CA GLN A 180 -10.53 21.71 -10.49
C GLN A 180 -10.71 20.58 -9.49
N TYR A 181 -9.95 19.49 -9.62
CA TYR A 181 -10.04 18.34 -8.72
C TYR A 181 -9.59 18.69 -7.30
N GLN A 182 -8.52 19.50 -7.18
CA GLN A 182 -8.04 20.01 -5.90
C GLN A 182 -9.03 20.98 -5.24
N ALA A 183 -9.72 21.80 -6.04
CA ALA A 183 -10.74 22.73 -5.56
C ALA A 183 -12.01 22.02 -5.01
N ALA A 184 -12.18 20.72 -5.29
CA ALA A 184 -13.27 19.90 -4.78
C ALA A 184 -12.96 19.20 -3.44
N TYR A 185 -11.71 19.19 -2.98
CA TYR A 185 -11.36 18.51 -1.72
C TYR A 185 -12.10 19.10 -0.52
N PRO A 186 -12.59 18.27 0.42
CA PRO A 186 -13.09 18.74 1.69
C PRO A 186 -12.03 19.58 2.44
N ALA A 187 -12.47 20.55 3.23
CA ALA A 187 -11.56 21.40 4.00
C ALA A 187 -10.69 20.59 4.99
N ALA A 188 -11.22 19.49 5.54
CA ALA A 188 -10.47 18.61 6.43
C ALA A 188 -9.29 17.94 5.71
N LEU A 189 -9.53 17.35 4.53
CA LEU A 189 -8.48 16.76 3.70
C LEU A 189 -7.42 17.80 3.31
N ARG A 190 -7.82 19.02 2.90
CA ARG A 190 -6.85 20.09 2.60
C ARG A 190 -5.95 20.43 3.78
N ASN A 191 -6.51 20.53 4.97
CA ASN A 191 -5.73 20.82 6.18
C ASN A 191 -4.71 19.72 6.48
N ILE A 192 -5.12 18.45 6.35
CA ILE A 192 -4.22 17.29 6.52
C ILE A 192 -3.06 17.36 5.51
N LEU A 193 -3.36 17.62 4.23
CA LEU A 193 -2.33 17.76 3.20
C LEU A 193 -1.38 18.93 3.50
N ASP A 194 -1.91 20.06 3.96
CA ASP A 194 -1.10 21.22 4.33
C ASP A 194 -0.22 20.97 5.57
N GLU A 195 -0.67 20.16 6.52
CA GLU A 195 0.12 19.74 7.68
C GLU A 195 1.26 18.81 7.26
N ILE A 196 0.97 17.77 6.47
CA ILE A 196 1.99 16.85 5.91
C ILE A 196 3.06 17.63 5.14
N VAL A 197 2.63 18.57 4.28
CA VAL A 197 3.56 19.37 3.48
C VAL A 197 4.47 20.26 4.35
N LYS A 198 3.97 20.72 5.50
CA LYS A 198 4.74 21.56 6.43
C LYS A 198 5.69 20.77 7.32
N GLU A 199 5.27 19.64 7.86
CA GLU A 199 6.02 18.90 8.89
C GLU A 199 7.20 18.10 8.31
N ASP A 200 7.04 17.51 7.13
CA ASP A 200 8.04 16.59 6.55
C ASP A 200 8.94 17.22 5.48
N GLY A 201 8.85 18.53 5.26
CA GLY A 201 9.70 19.23 4.30
C GLY A 201 9.46 18.80 2.85
N PHE A 202 8.21 18.48 2.52
CA PHE A 202 7.71 18.22 1.17
C PHE A 202 7.47 19.52 0.39
N ASP A 203 8.46 20.41 0.40
CA ASP A 203 8.48 21.65 -0.37
C ASP A 203 8.91 21.44 -1.83
N ASP A 204 9.19 20.18 -2.21
CA ASP A 204 9.74 19.77 -3.50
C ASP A 204 8.99 18.54 -4.02
N GLU A 205 8.51 18.62 -5.26
CA GLU A 205 7.87 17.52 -6.00
C GLU A 205 8.74 16.27 -6.01
N ALA A 206 10.07 16.40 -6.12
CA ALA A 206 10.98 15.27 -6.15
C ALA A 206 10.96 14.47 -4.83
N LYS A 207 10.86 15.15 -3.69
CA LYS A 207 10.78 14.49 -2.38
C LYS A 207 9.46 13.75 -2.19
N ILE A 208 8.35 14.35 -2.63
CA ILE A 208 7.05 13.69 -2.60
C ILE A 208 7.06 12.47 -3.54
N ALA A 209 7.58 12.62 -4.75
CA ALA A 209 7.69 11.53 -5.73
C ALA A 209 8.48 10.36 -5.14
N GLU A 210 9.63 10.62 -4.53
CA GLU A 210 10.41 9.60 -3.83
C GLU A 210 9.54 8.81 -2.85
N ARG A 211 8.75 9.47 -2.00
CA ARG A 211 7.98 8.79 -0.96
C ARG A 211 6.75 8.04 -1.45
N ILE A 212 6.02 8.57 -2.43
CA ILE A 212 4.70 8.02 -2.81
C ILE A 212 4.66 7.36 -4.19
N LEU A 213 5.61 7.66 -5.08
CA LEU A 213 5.63 7.19 -6.48
C LEU A 213 6.85 6.37 -6.85
N ASP A 214 8.00 6.56 -6.19
CA ASP A 214 9.21 5.89 -6.60
C ASP A 214 9.23 4.42 -6.17
N THR A 215 9.82 3.61 -7.05
CA THR A 215 10.25 2.26 -6.74
C THR A 215 11.63 2.32 -6.10
N HIS A 216 11.75 1.74 -4.91
CA HIS A 216 13.00 1.64 -4.18
C HIS A 216 13.60 0.26 -4.34
N ILE A 217 14.85 0.20 -4.80
CA ILE A 217 15.59 -1.05 -4.96
C ILE A 217 16.67 -1.10 -3.90
N HIS A 218 16.51 -2.04 -2.97
CA HIS A 218 17.45 -2.28 -1.89
C HIS A 218 18.37 -3.44 -2.30
N PHE A 219 19.66 -3.15 -2.42
CA PHE A 219 20.69 -4.14 -2.76
C PHE A 219 21.28 -4.82 -1.53
N ARG A 220 21.80 -6.02 -1.71
CA ARG A 220 22.41 -6.82 -0.63
C ARG A 220 23.70 -6.22 -0.07
N ASP A 221 24.37 -5.38 -0.84
CA ASP A 221 25.58 -4.65 -0.41
C ASP A 221 25.25 -3.44 0.49
N GLY A 222 23.97 -3.12 0.69
CA GLY A 222 23.51 -1.97 1.47
C GLY A 222 23.13 -0.77 0.62
N THR A 223 23.44 -0.77 -0.68
CA THR A 223 23.07 0.31 -1.58
C THR A 223 21.54 0.41 -1.72
N LEU A 224 21.04 1.64 -1.80
CA LEU A 224 19.65 1.97 -2.10
C LEU A 224 19.65 2.90 -3.32
N ILE A 225 18.84 2.56 -4.31
CA ILE A 225 18.48 3.47 -5.40
C ILE A 225 16.97 3.54 -5.51
N HIS A 226 16.47 4.64 -6.08
CA HIS A 226 15.04 4.79 -6.34
C HIS A 226 14.83 5.57 -7.62
N TYR A 227 13.71 5.29 -8.28
CA TYR A 227 13.21 6.02 -9.43
C TYR A 227 11.78 5.59 -9.76
N TRP A 228 11.06 6.47 -10.44
CA TRP A 228 9.75 6.15 -10.99
C TRP A 228 9.85 5.11 -12.12
N ILE A 229 8.90 4.18 -12.15
CA ILE A 229 8.77 3.18 -13.21
C ILE A 229 7.35 3.14 -13.74
N GLU A 230 7.21 2.69 -15.00
CA GLU A 230 5.89 2.62 -15.62
C GLU A 230 4.97 1.62 -14.93
N THR A 231 3.68 1.97 -14.83
CA THR A 231 2.62 1.16 -14.23
C THR A 231 2.61 -0.29 -14.74
N GLN A 232 2.87 -0.53 -16.03
CA GLN A 232 2.92 -1.88 -16.60
C GLN A 232 4.15 -2.68 -16.15
N ASP A 233 5.29 -2.02 -15.95
CA ASP A 233 6.50 -2.68 -15.47
C ASP A 233 6.41 -3.04 -13.99
N ILE A 234 5.66 -2.28 -13.17
CA ILE A 234 5.30 -2.68 -11.80
C ILE A 234 4.58 -4.03 -11.81
N MET A 235 3.58 -4.21 -12.69
CA MET A 235 2.85 -5.48 -12.81
C MET A 235 3.75 -6.64 -13.22
N ASN A 236 4.56 -6.42 -14.25
CA ASN A 236 5.47 -7.45 -14.75
C ASN A 236 6.45 -7.90 -13.65
N LEU A 237 6.98 -6.95 -12.88
CA LEU A 237 7.91 -7.22 -11.78
C LEU A 237 7.26 -8.08 -10.70
N VAL A 238 6.03 -7.76 -10.30
CA VAL A 238 5.30 -8.54 -9.30
C VAL A 238 5.00 -9.95 -9.82
N LEU A 239 4.55 -10.08 -11.08
CA LEU A 239 4.34 -11.39 -11.71
C LEU A 239 5.63 -12.23 -11.79
N ASP A 240 6.76 -11.59 -12.12
CA ASP A 240 8.07 -12.24 -12.15
C ASP A 240 8.48 -12.72 -10.75
N ALA A 241 8.23 -11.93 -9.70
CA ALA A 241 8.50 -12.32 -8.31
C ALA A 241 7.59 -13.45 -7.85
N GLU A 242 6.29 -13.39 -8.16
CA GLU A 242 5.29 -14.43 -7.87
C GLU A 242 5.66 -15.76 -8.51
N SER A 243 6.23 -15.74 -9.72
CA SER A 243 6.66 -16.96 -10.42
C SER A 243 7.74 -17.73 -9.65
N GLY A 244 8.53 -17.05 -8.81
CA GLY A 244 9.68 -17.61 -8.12
C GLY A 244 10.84 -18.06 -9.02
N ALA A 245 10.68 -17.99 -10.34
CA ALA A 245 11.67 -18.46 -11.32
C ALA A 245 12.56 -17.34 -11.86
N SER A 246 12.22 -16.07 -11.55
CA SER A 246 12.93 -14.93 -12.11
C SER A 246 14.34 -14.81 -11.53
N ARG A 247 15.33 -14.89 -12.43
CA ARG A 247 16.75 -14.68 -12.10
C ARG A 247 17.19 -13.22 -12.33
N ILE A 248 16.38 -12.45 -13.05
CA ILE A 248 16.66 -11.07 -13.43
C ILE A 248 15.36 -10.28 -13.35
N PHE A 249 15.32 -9.22 -12.54
CA PHE A 249 14.23 -8.26 -12.57
C PHE A 249 14.50 -7.21 -13.63
N ARG A 250 13.52 -7.01 -14.51
CA ARG A 250 13.51 -5.89 -15.46
C ARG A 250 12.74 -4.73 -14.83
N ILE A 251 13.41 -3.61 -14.61
CA ILE A 251 12.85 -2.45 -13.92
C ILE A 251 13.17 -1.20 -14.76
N ASN A 252 12.26 -0.84 -15.67
CA ASN A 252 12.45 0.25 -16.62
C ASN A 252 11.80 1.53 -16.11
N GLY A 253 12.46 2.67 -16.28
CA GLY A 253 11.85 3.98 -16.08
C GLY A 253 11.81 4.70 -17.41
N GLY A 254 10.62 4.94 -17.98
CA GLY A 254 10.34 5.71 -19.19
C GLY A 254 11.35 5.61 -20.35
N GLU A 255 12.48 6.31 -20.23
CA GLU A 255 13.52 6.41 -21.24
C GLU A 255 14.63 5.33 -21.14
N PHE A 256 14.70 4.56 -20.06
CA PHE A 256 15.75 3.58 -19.83
C PHE A 256 15.23 2.20 -19.43
N LYS A 257 16.07 1.19 -19.70
CA LYS A 257 15.85 -0.19 -19.30
C LYS A 257 16.96 -0.66 -18.38
N SER A 258 16.58 -1.16 -17.21
CA SER A 258 17.53 -1.69 -16.24
C SER A 258 17.23 -3.16 -15.94
N TYR A 259 18.29 -3.94 -15.79
CA TYR A 259 18.23 -5.37 -15.55
C TYR A 259 19.06 -5.70 -14.31
N TYR A 260 18.40 -6.25 -13.30
CA TYR A 260 19.04 -6.53 -12.01
C TYR A 260 19.03 -8.02 -11.74
N PRO A 261 20.20 -8.64 -11.49
CA PRO A 261 20.24 -10.00 -10.99
C PRO A 261 19.41 -10.12 -9.70
N ALA A 262 18.51 -11.10 -9.62
CA ALA A 262 17.72 -11.34 -8.41
C ALA A 262 18.61 -11.57 -7.17
N THR A 263 19.82 -12.11 -7.38
CA THR A 263 20.81 -12.35 -6.32
C THR A 263 21.47 -11.08 -5.78
N SER A 264 21.43 -9.94 -6.48
CA SER A 264 21.96 -8.67 -5.96
C SER A 264 20.93 -7.89 -5.15
N ILE A 265 19.65 -8.20 -5.31
CA ILE A 265 18.54 -7.52 -4.64
C ILE A 265 18.19 -8.26 -3.33
N ARG A 266 17.86 -7.48 -2.29
CA ARG A 266 17.22 -8.00 -1.06
C ARG A 266 15.73 -7.65 -1.00
N MET A 267 15.36 -6.48 -1.51
CA MET A 267 13.99 -6.01 -1.51
C MET A 267 13.78 -5.01 -2.65
N ILE A 268 12.62 -5.09 -3.28
CA ILE A 268 12.05 -4.05 -4.12
C ILE A 268 10.81 -3.57 -3.41
N ASP A 269 10.72 -2.27 -3.20
CA ASP A 269 9.59 -1.65 -2.54
C ASP A 269 8.90 -0.71 -3.53
N LEU A 270 7.64 -1.04 -3.85
CA LEU A 270 6.86 -0.48 -4.94
C LEU A 270 5.74 0.41 -4.39
N PRO A 271 5.36 1.48 -5.11
CA PRO A 271 4.16 2.25 -4.79
C PRO A 271 2.90 1.39 -4.92
N LEU A 272 2.26 1.06 -3.79
CA LEU A 272 1.14 0.12 -3.72
C LEU A 272 -0.06 0.61 -4.53
N LEU A 273 -0.39 1.90 -4.47
CA LEU A 273 -1.52 2.45 -5.22
C LEU A 273 -1.32 2.37 -6.73
N GLN A 274 -0.09 2.57 -7.21
CA GLN A 274 0.24 2.41 -8.63
C GLN A 274 0.13 0.94 -9.07
N TYR A 275 0.59 0.00 -8.23
CA TYR A 275 0.39 -1.43 -8.48
C TYR A 275 -1.10 -1.78 -8.58
N ARG A 276 -1.95 -1.31 -7.65
CA ARG A 276 -3.39 -1.58 -7.71
C ARG A 276 -4.06 -0.99 -8.94
N ALA A 277 -3.68 0.23 -9.32
CA ALA A 277 -4.17 0.85 -10.55
C ALA A 277 -3.79 0.00 -11.78
N ALA A 278 -2.58 -0.56 -11.77
CA ALA A 278 -2.10 -1.45 -12.82
C ALA A 278 -2.88 -2.78 -12.86
N GLU A 279 -3.09 -3.43 -11.72
CA GLU A 279 -3.89 -4.65 -11.62
C GLU A 279 -5.32 -4.44 -12.12
N LYS A 280 -5.96 -3.32 -11.73
CA LYS A 280 -7.32 -2.97 -12.16
C LYS A 280 -7.42 -2.79 -13.67
N ARG A 281 -6.43 -2.15 -14.29
CA ARG A 281 -6.34 -2.04 -15.76
C ARG A 281 -6.18 -3.41 -16.41
N ASN A 282 -5.30 -4.25 -15.87
CA ASN A 282 -5.03 -5.59 -16.40
C ASN A 282 -6.25 -6.53 -16.28
N ALA A 283 -6.98 -6.48 -15.17
CA ALA A 283 -8.22 -7.24 -14.99
C ALA A 283 -9.28 -6.83 -16.02
N LYS A 284 -9.48 -5.51 -16.22
CA LYS A 284 -10.42 -4.99 -17.19
C LYS A 284 -10.09 -5.42 -18.62
N SER A 285 -8.81 -5.39 -19.02
CA SER A 285 -8.42 -5.86 -20.36
C SER A 285 -8.69 -7.35 -20.56
N LEU A 286 -8.49 -8.19 -19.55
CA LEU A 286 -8.78 -9.62 -19.63
C LEU A 286 -10.29 -9.90 -19.76
N GLU A 287 -11.13 -9.14 -19.06
CA GLU A 287 -12.60 -9.23 -19.20
C GLU A 287 -13.07 -8.82 -20.60
N GLU A 288 -12.51 -7.74 -21.15
CA GLU A 288 -12.83 -7.27 -22.50
C GLU A 288 -12.38 -8.28 -23.58
N GLU A 289 -11.21 -8.91 -23.44
CA GLU A 289 -10.73 -9.97 -24.33
C GLU A 289 -11.55 -11.26 -24.23
N GLY A 290 -12.01 -11.61 -23.02
CA GLY A 290 -12.85 -12.77 -22.77
C GLY A 290 -14.26 -12.63 -23.36
N ASN A 291 -14.83 -11.42 -23.32
CA ASN A 291 -16.15 -11.11 -23.90
C ASN A 291 -16.11 -10.98 -25.44
N ALA A 292 -14.92 -10.84 -26.04
CA ALA A 292 -14.72 -10.74 -27.47
C ALA A 292 -14.55 -12.11 -28.18
N ARG A 293 -14.48 -13.22 -27.43
CA ARG A 293 -14.36 -14.60 -27.93
C ARG A 293 -15.68 -15.36 -27.83
#